data_AF-A0A2V5PHJ1-F1
#
_entry.id   AF-A0A2V5PHJ1-F1
#
_cell.length_a   1.000
_cell.length_b   1.000
_cell.length_c   1.000
_cell.angle_alpha   90.00
_cell.angle_beta   90.00
_cell.angle_gamma   90.00
#
_symmetry.space_group_name_H-M   'P 1'
#
loop_
_entity.id
_entity.type
_entity.pdbx_description
1 polymer ?
#
loop_
_entity_poly.entity_id
_entity_poly.type
_entity_poly.pdbx_seq_one_letter_code
_entity_poly.pdbx_strand_id
1 'polypeptide(L)'
;MNRGAYFRSLIYSLFLLSLASEGRGATIWNGPTTNFAKANGANPNLAANQDRLVSDVWLTRGSSQGLYNASLEPAFTHFSSPSGTEWATGFLTNYATLT
;
A
#
# COMPACT_ATOMS: atom_id res chain seq x y z
N MET A 1 -61.48 32.90 -27.82
CA MET A 1 -60.34 33.77 -28.22
C MET A 1 -59.29 33.62 -27.11
N ASN A 2 -58.05 33.13 -27.23
CA ASN A 2 -57.05 32.77 -28.25
C ASN A 2 -56.38 31.45 -27.77
N ARG A 3 -56.19 30.35 -28.52
CA ARG A 3 -55.21 30.03 -29.59
C ARG A 3 -53.73 30.32 -29.27
N GLY A 4 -52.90 29.26 -29.18
CA GLY A 4 -51.43 29.26 -29.32
C GLY A 4 -50.70 28.63 -28.13
N ALA A 5 -50.50 27.31 -28.04
CA ALA A 5 -49.46 26.50 -28.71
C ALA A 5 -48.07 26.62 -28.07
N TYR A 6 -47.64 25.61 -27.28
CA TYR A 6 -46.26 25.08 -27.27
C TYR A 6 -46.27 23.62 -26.78
N PHE A 7 -46.50 22.72 -27.72
CA PHE A 7 -46.11 21.31 -27.65
C PHE A 7 -44.64 21.25 -28.09
N ARG A 8 -43.70 20.76 -27.25
CA ARG A 8 -42.41 20.16 -27.69
C ARG A 8 -41.55 19.72 -26.50
N SER A 9 -41.55 18.40 -26.28
CA SER A 9 -40.41 17.52 -25.96
C SER A 9 -39.05 18.18 -25.67
N LEU A 10 -38.43 17.91 -24.52
CA LEU A 10 -37.13 17.23 -24.46
C LEU A 10 -36.78 16.78 -23.03
N ILE A 11 -36.54 15.47 -22.93
CA ILE A 11 -35.89 14.66 -21.88
C ILE A 11 -35.01 15.47 -20.91
N TYR A 12 -35.35 15.49 -19.61
CA TYR A 12 -34.39 15.84 -18.57
C TYR A 12 -33.42 14.66 -18.38
N SER A 13 -32.16 14.92 -18.73
CA SER A 13 -31.06 13.97 -18.71
C SER A 13 -30.91 13.29 -17.35
N LEU A 14 -30.91 11.96 -17.37
CA LEU A 14 -30.41 11.11 -16.29
C LEU A 14 -28.95 11.50 -16.02
N PHE A 15 -28.69 12.10 -14.85
CA PHE A 15 -27.33 12.34 -14.38
C PHE A 15 -26.76 10.98 -14.00
N LEU A 16 -26.08 10.33 -14.96
CA LEU A 16 -25.24 9.16 -14.70
C LEU A 16 -24.11 9.64 -13.79
N LEU A 17 -24.25 9.37 -12.48
CA LEU A 17 -23.13 9.46 -11.55
C LEU A 17 -22.19 8.33 -11.94
N SER A 18 -21.19 8.64 -12.76
CA SER A 18 -20.08 7.71 -12.94
C SER A 18 -19.41 7.56 -11.57
N LEU A 19 -19.63 6.43 -10.91
CA LEU A 19 -18.67 5.94 -9.94
C LEU A 19 -17.40 5.68 -10.74
N ALA A 20 -16.52 6.68 -10.81
CA ALA A 20 -15.15 6.43 -11.17
C ALA A 20 -14.66 5.43 -10.11
N SER A 21 -14.52 4.17 -10.51
CA SER A 21 -13.65 3.25 -9.81
C SER A 21 -12.30 3.96 -9.79
N GLU A 22 -11.94 4.55 -8.66
CA GLU A 22 -10.54 4.82 -8.39
C GLU A 22 -9.91 3.44 -8.35
N GLY A 23 -9.45 2.96 -9.51
CA GLY A 23 -8.52 1.87 -9.59
C GLY A 23 -7.32 2.31 -8.76
N ARG A 24 -7.32 1.95 -7.48
CA ARG A 24 -6.22 2.27 -6.58
C ARG A 24 -5.04 1.45 -7.06
N GLY A 25 -4.27 2.03 -7.98
CA GLY A 25 -2.94 1.54 -8.29
C GLY A 25 -2.11 1.50 -7.02
N ALA A 26 -1.09 0.67 -6.99
CA ALA A 26 -0.13 0.66 -5.90
C ALA A 26 0.39 2.10 -5.67
N THR A 27 0.34 2.58 -4.43
CA THR A 27 0.98 3.84 -4.08
C THR A 27 2.48 3.61 -4.03
N ILE A 28 3.19 4.18 -4.99
CA ILE A 28 4.65 4.03 -5.07
C ILE A 28 5.31 5.14 -4.26
N TRP A 29 6.20 4.74 -3.34
CA TRP A 29 7.08 5.68 -2.67
C TRP A 29 8.02 6.33 -3.69
N ASN A 30 7.81 7.61 -3.94
CA ASN A 30 8.63 8.46 -4.81
C ASN A 30 9.40 9.54 -4.02
N GLY A 31 9.44 9.41 -2.69
CA GLY A 31 10.19 10.30 -1.82
C GLY A 31 11.70 9.99 -1.84
N PRO A 32 12.47 10.68 -0.98
CA PRO A 32 13.91 10.43 -0.84
C PRO A 32 14.20 8.97 -0.46
N THR A 33 15.41 8.50 -0.79
CA THR A 33 15.92 7.23 -0.29
C THR A 33 16.06 7.30 1.23
N THR A 34 15.48 6.33 1.92
CA THR A 34 15.63 6.15 3.36
C THR A 34 16.66 5.06 3.63
N ASN A 35 17.60 5.33 4.54
CA ASN A 35 18.58 4.34 4.99
C ASN A 35 18.22 3.88 6.40
N PHE A 36 18.13 2.56 6.57
CA PHE A 36 18.01 1.93 7.88
C PHE A 36 19.17 0.97 8.10
N ALA A 37 19.75 0.99 9.30
CA ALA A 37 20.83 0.10 9.68
C ALA A 37 20.58 -0.44 11.09
N LYS A 38 20.80 -1.74 11.25
CA LYS A 38 20.73 -2.44 12.53
C LYS A 38 22.05 -3.17 12.77
N ALA A 39 22.63 -2.98 13.95
CA ALA A 39 23.84 -3.69 14.33
C ALA A 39 23.58 -5.20 14.54
N ASN A 40 24.60 -6.01 14.30
CA ASN A 40 24.54 -7.45 14.54
C ASN A 40 24.25 -7.72 16.03
N GLY A 41 23.36 -8.68 16.32
CA GLY A 41 22.96 -9.03 17.69
C GLY A 41 22.16 -7.97 18.46
N ALA A 42 21.92 -6.79 17.90
CA ALA A 42 21.14 -5.74 18.57
C ALA A 42 19.69 -6.21 18.85
N ASN A 43 19.12 -5.78 19.98
CA ASN A 43 17.77 -6.19 20.40
C ASN A 43 16.69 -5.70 19.41
N PRO A 44 15.99 -6.60 18.69
CA PRO A 44 15.00 -6.20 17.68
C PRO A 44 13.71 -5.62 18.25
N ASN A 45 13.46 -5.71 19.57
CA ASN A 45 12.28 -5.14 20.21
C ASN A 45 12.42 -3.64 20.50
N LEU A 46 13.62 -3.06 20.32
CA LEU A 46 13.85 -1.63 20.48
C LEU A 46 13.49 -0.90 19.19
N ALA A 47 12.78 0.23 19.29
CA ALA A 47 12.37 1.04 18.15
C ALA A 47 13.53 1.46 17.23
N ALA A 48 14.70 1.75 17.79
CA ALA A 48 15.90 2.10 17.02
C ALA A 48 16.41 0.98 16.11
N ASN A 49 15.98 -0.26 16.36
CA ASN A 49 16.34 -1.45 15.58
C ASN A 49 15.17 -1.93 14.70
N GLN A 50 14.20 -1.06 14.42
CA GLN A 50 13.03 -1.33 13.57
C GLN A 50 12.89 -0.24 12.51
N ASP A 51 12.65 -0.63 11.27
CA ASP A 51 12.28 0.29 10.20
C ASP A 51 10.75 0.44 10.16
N ARG A 52 10.23 1.56 10.68
CA ARG A 52 8.79 1.81 10.86
C ARG A 52 8.19 2.53 9.67
N LEU A 53 7.89 1.77 8.61
CA LEU A 53 7.41 2.30 7.33
C LEU A 53 6.02 2.92 7.44
N VAL A 54 5.08 2.21 8.06
CA VAL A 54 3.71 2.66 8.37
C VAL A 54 3.29 2.15 9.75
N SER A 55 2.09 2.52 10.22
CA SER A 55 1.60 2.21 11.57
C SER A 55 1.71 0.72 11.94
N ASP A 56 1.50 -0.16 10.98
CA ASP A 56 1.42 -1.61 11.15
C ASP A 56 2.50 -2.39 10.39
N VAL A 57 3.51 -1.73 9.81
CA VAL A 57 4.64 -2.41 9.14
C VAL A 57 5.97 -1.90 9.67
N TRP A 58 6.56 -2.66 10.60
CA TRP A 58 7.83 -2.37 11.25
C TRP A 58 8.84 -3.48 10.94
N LEU A 59 9.73 -3.27 9.97
CA LEU A 59 10.65 -4.32 9.54
C LEU A 59 11.85 -4.43 10.49
N THR A 60 12.14 -5.65 10.94
CA THR A 60 13.38 -5.96 11.67
C THR A 60 13.81 -7.41 11.44
N ARG A 61 14.91 -7.81 12.09
CA ARG A 61 15.37 -9.19 12.18
C ARG A 61 16.00 -9.49 13.52
N GLY A 62 15.87 -10.74 13.96
CA GLY A 62 16.62 -11.27 15.09
C GLY A 62 18.09 -11.49 14.77
N SER A 63 18.79 -12.17 15.67
CA SER A 63 20.20 -12.57 15.48
C SER A 63 20.35 -13.70 14.45
N SER A 64 19.27 -14.42 14.15
CA SER A 64 19.20 -15.52 13.18
C SER A 64 17.95 -15.38 12.30
N GLN A 65 17.91 -16.14 11.20
CA GLN A 65 16.77 -16.21 10.27
C GLN A 65 16.48 -14.89 9.51
N GLY A 66 15.26 -14.77 8.96
CA GLY A 66 14.84 -13.72 8.04
C GLY A 66 14.22 -12.48 8.70
N LEU A 67 13.66 -11.61 7.85
CA LEU A 67 12.93 -10.42 8.26
C LEU A 67 11.53 -10.78 8.78
N TYR A 68 11.02 -9.99 9.71
CA TYR A 68 9.64 -10.08 10.18
C TYR A 68 9.08 -8.70 10.52
N ASN A 69 7.76 -8.62 10.64
CA ASN A 69 7.05 -7.41 10.97
C ASN A 69 6.87 -7.30 12.50
N ALA A 70 7.72 -6.52 13.17
CA ALA A 70 7.73 -6.40 14.63
C ALA A 70 6.48 -5.74 15.24
N SER A 71 5.61 -5.12 14.43
CA SER A 71 4.32 -4.61 14.92
C SER A 71 3.31 -5.76 15.18
N LEU A 72 3.42 -6.87 14.42
CA LEU A 72 2.45 -7.97 14.41
C LEU A 72 3.05 -9.30 14.87
N GLU A 73 4.36 -9.47 14.75
CA GLU A 73 5.05 -10.75 14.94
C GLU A 73 6.13 -10.63 16.03
N PRO A 74 6.23 -11.59 16.98
CA PRO A 74 7.26 -11.56 18.01
C PRO A 74 8.64 -12.01 17.49
N ALA A 75 8.68 -12.77 16.40
CA ALA A 75 9.88 -13.30 15.76
C ALA A 75 9.54 -13.77 14.33
N PHE A 76 10.58 -14.10 13.56
CA PHE A 76 10.45 -14.69 12.23
C PHE A 76 9.71 -16.04 12.26
N THR A 77 8.77 -16.20 11.34
CA THR A 77 8.07 -17.47 11.07
C THR A 77 8.24 -17.83 9.60
N HIS A 78 8.69 -19.07 9.34
CA HIS A 78 8.92 -19.56 7.99
C HIS A 78 7.64 -19.51 7.14
N PHE A 79 7.78 -19.07 5.90
CA PHE A 79 6.72 -19.02 4.89
C PHE A 79 5.54 -18.08 5.18
N SER A 80 5.55 -17.36 6.31
CA SER A 80 4.50 -16.39 6.66
C SER A 80 5.02 -15.00 6.96
N SER A 81 6.24 -14.87 7.49
CA SER A 81 6.85 -13.57 7.74
C SER A 81 7.44 -12.96 6.48
N PRO A 82 7.38 -11.63 6.31
CA PRO A 82 6.75 -10.65 7.22
C PRO A 82 5.24 -10.49 6.99
N SER A 83 4.46 -10.49 8.07
CA SER A 83 3.01 -10.28 7.99
C SER A 83 2.66 -8.87 7.47
N GLY A 84 1.61 -8.76 6.66
CA GLY A 84 1.17 -7.48 6.09
C GLY A 84 2.07 -6.95 4.97
N THR A 85 2.88 -7.81 4.35
CA THR A 85 3.77 -7.45 3.24
C THR A 85 3.76 -8.51 2.14
N GLU A 86 3.91 -8.06 0.89
CA GLU A 86 4.19 -8.91 -0.27
C GLU A 86 5.59 -8.57 -0.78
N TRP A 87 6.32 -9.58 -1.26
CA TRP A 87 7.71 -9.44 -1.69
C TRP A 87 7.87 -9.98 -3.09
N ALA A 88 8.53 -9.20 -3.93
CA ALA A 88 8.96 -9.65 -5.23
C ALA A 88 10.40 -9.20 -5.48
N THR A 89 11.13 -9.98 -6.27
CA THR A 89 12.53 -9.68 -6.59
C THR A 89 12.62 -9.06 -7.97
N GLY A 90 13.37 -7.96 -8.10
CA GLY A 90 13.57 -7.31 -9.39
C GLY A 90 14.00 -5.86 -9.28
N PHE A 91 14.00 -5.17 -10.43
CA PHE A 91 14.28 -3.74 -10.50
C PHE A 91 13.03 -2.92 -10.21
N LEU A 92 13.21 -1.79 -9.52
CA LEU A 92 12.12 -0.86 -9.26
C LEU A 92 11.44 -0.37 -10.55
N THR A 93 12.15 -0.28 -11.68
CA THR A 93 11.55 0.08 -12.98
C THR A 93 10.48 -0.89 -13.46
N ASN A 94 10.49 -2.13 -12.97
CA ASN A 94 9.55 -3.19 -13.36
C ASN A 94 8.51 -3.47 -12.28
N TYR A 95 8.37 -2.61 -11.26
CA TYR A 95 7.54 -2.86 -10.07
C TYR A 95 6.12 -3.35 -10.40
N ALA A 96 5.52 -2.85 -11.48
CA ALA A 96 4.16 -3.17 -11.89
C ALA A 96 3.98 -4.60 -12.42
N THR A 97 5.08 -5.30 -12.73
CA THR A 97 5.08 -6.66 -13.29
C THR A 97 5.85 -7.66 -12.44
N LEU A 98 6.32 -7.27 -11.25
CA LEU A 98 7.00 -8.20 -10.35
C LEU A 98 5.96 -9.15 -9.72
N THR A 99 6.35 -10.41 -9.55
CA THR A 99 5.55 -11.49 -8.93
C THR A 99 6.33 -12.16 -7.82
#